data_AF-A0A168PAW6-F1
#
_entry.id   AF-A0A168PAW6-F1
#
_cell.length_a   1.000
_cell.length_b   1.000
_cell.length_c   1.000
_cell.angle_alpha   90.00
_cell.angle_beta   90.00
_cell.angle_gamma   90.00
#
_symmetry.space_group_name_H-M   'P 1'
#
loop_
_entity.id
_entity.type
_entity.pdbx_description
1 polymer ?
#
loop_
_entity_poly.entity_id
_entity_poly.type
_entity_poly.pdbx_seq_one_letter_code
_entity_poly.pdbx_strand_id
1 'polypeptide(L)'
;MAVKQDDLVLITWTRNPLVPDSARRIASVRIIGSAKPCRAQLVPKGLLINALNCLLDHDIGFKVVYSKKTSNISGYLLLQRNP
;
A
#
# COMPACT_ATOMS: atom_id res chain seq x y z
N MET A 1 -23.54 2.15 20.00
CA MET A 1 -22.15 2.61 19.93
C MET A 1 -21.63 2.28 18.53
N ALA A 2 -21.19 3.27 17.75
CA ALA A 2 -20.57 3.01 16.45
C ALA A 2 -19.10 2.68 16.68
N VAL A 3 -18.64 1.51 16.22
CA VAL A 3 -17.22 1.14 16.27
C VAL A 3 -16.48 2.05 15.29
N LYS A 4 -15.48 2.81 15.76
CA LYS A 4 -14.62 3.59 14.88
C LYS A 4 -13.82 2.59 14.05
N GLN A 5 -14.13 2.49 12.76
CA GLN A 5 -13.47 1.58 11.86
C GLN A 5 -12.13 2.20 11.47
N ASP A 6 -11.03 1.49 11.76
CA ASP A 6 -9.70 1.97 11.41
C ASP A 6 -9.55 2.10 9.89
N ASP A 7 -8.85 3.15 9.46
CA ASP A 7 -8.53 3.30 8.05
C ASP A 7 -7.52 2.23 7.63
N LEU A 8 -7.86 1.45 6.61
CA LEU A 8 -7.00 0.42 6.03
C LEU A 8 -6.66 0.76 4.59
N VAL A 9 -5.43 0.45 4.19
CA VAL A 9 -4.98 0.53 2.79
C VAL A 9 -4.44 -0.83 2.38
N LEU A 10 -5.13 -1.48 1.45
CA LEU A 10 -4.67 -2.70 0.79
C LEU A 10 -4.01 -2.32 -0.54
N ILE A 11 -2.73 -2.63 -0.67
CA ILE A 11 -1.97 -2.42 -1.91
C ILE A 11 -1.59 -3.78 -2.46
N THR A 12 -1.95 -4.04 -3.71
CA THR A 12 -1.37 -5.15 -4.47
C THR A 12 -0.27 -4.61 -5.38
N TRP A 13 0.81 -5.36 -5.53
CA TRP A 13 1.96 -4.95 -6.32
C TRP A 13 2.45 -6.06 -7.22
N THR A 14 3.06 -5.66 -8.33
CA THR A 14 3.74 -6.53 -9.27
C THR A 14 5.11 -5.95 -9.62
N ARG A 15 6.00 -6.77 -10.18
CA ARG A 15 7.26 -6.35 -10.79
C ARG A 15 7.39 -7.00 -12.16
N ASN A 16 8.23 -6.44 -13.03
CA ASN A 16 8.43 -6.98 -14.36
C ASN A 16 9.16 -8.34 -14.29
N PRO A 17 8.55 -9.44 -14.76
CA PRO A 17 9.19 -10.75 -14.73
C PRO A 17 10.39 -10.87 -15.67
N LEU A 18 10.46 -10.05 -16.73
CA LEU A 18 11.52 -10.11 -17.75
C LEU A 18 12.79 -9.37 -17.34
N VAL A 19 12.72 -8.54 -16.30
CA VAL A 19 13.83 -7.71 -15.85
C VAL A 19 14.12 -8.03 -14.38
N PRO A 20 15.20 -8.78 -14.09
CA PRO A 20 15.69 -8.97 -12.73
C PRO A 20 15.85 -7.61 -12.03
N ASP A 21 15.54 -7.61 -10.73
CA ASP A 21 15.51 -6.45 -9.84
C ASP A 21 14.71 -5.21 -10.28
N SER A 22 13.78 -5.41 -11.23
CA SER A 22 12.80 -4.37 -11.56
C SER A 22 12.00 -3.88 -10.35
N ALA A 23 11.79 -2.57 -10.31
CA ALA A 23 11.06 -1.91 -9.24
C ALA A 23 9.62 -2.45 -9.12
N ARG A 24 9.16 -2.62 -7.88
CA ARG A 24 7.77 -3.00 -7.59
C ARG A 24 6.84 -1.83 -7.93
N ARG A 25 5.78 -2.12 -8.66
CA ARG A 25 4.75 -1.18 -9.06
C ARG A 25 3.40 -1.59 -8.50
N ILE A 26 2.58 -0.59 -8.21
CA ILE A 26 1.22 -0.76 -7.71
C ILE A 26 0.36 -1.37 -8.83
N ALA A 27 -0.24 -2.52 -8.57
CA ALA A 27 -1.23 -3.13 -9.44
C ALA A 27 -2.64 -2.62 -9.11
N SER A 28 -2.98 -2.57 -7.82
CA SER A 28 -4.23 -1.96 -7.35
C SER A 28 -4.10 -1.44 -5.93
N VAL A 29 -4.94 -0.46 -5.59
CA VAL A 29 -5.09 0.07 -4.23
C VAL A 29 -6.56 0.02 -3.85
N ARG A 30 -6.85 -0.43 -2.63
CA ARG A 30 -8.17 -0.35 -2.02
C ARG A 30 -8.03 0.33 -0.66
N ILE A 31 -8.77 1.40 -0.48
CA ILE A 31 -8.85 2.13 0.78
C ILE A 31 -10.18 1.77 1.43
N ILE A 32 -10.14 1.40 2.71
CA ILE A 32 -11.30 1.07 3.54
C ILE A 32 -11.32 2.08 4.67
N GLY A 33 -12.44 2.76 4.87
CA GLY A 33 -12.54 3.87 5.82
C GLY A 33 -12.78 5.20 5.11
N SER A 34 -12.47 6.29 5.80
CA SER A 34 -12.78 7.65 5.35
C SER A 34 -11.54 8.45 4.93
N ALA A 35 -10.34 8.01 5.34
CA ALA A 35 -9.11 8.66 4.95
C ALA A 35 -8.87 8.56 3.45
N LYS A 36 -8.25 9.61 2.89
CA LYS A 36 -7.79 9.62 1.49
C LYS A 36 -6.30 9.99 1.45
N PRO A 37 -5.41 9.16 2.04
CA PRO A 37 -3.99 9.46 2.16
C PRO A 37 -3.29 9.38 0.81
N CYS A 38 -2.18 10.10 0.65
CA CYS A 38 -1.18 9.86 -0.40
C CYS A 38 -1.75 9.72 -1.83
N ARG A 39 -2.77 10.50 -2.20
CA ARG A 39 -3.53 10.31 -3.46
C ARG A 39 -2.65 10.35 -4.72
N ALA A 40 -1.60 11.17 -4.72
CA ALA A 40 -0.69 11.29 -5.86
C ALA A 40 0.23 10.07 -6.00
N GLN A 41 0.50 9.35 -4.91
CA GLN A 41 1.43 8.22 -4.84
C GLN A 41 0.68 6.88 -4.92
N LEU A 42 -0.58 6.82 -4.47
CA LEU A 42 -1.46 5.65 -4.53
C LEU A 42 -2.16 5.52 -5.88
N VAL A 43 -1.37 5.45 -6.95
CA VAL A 43 -1.86 5.34 -8.33
C VAL A 43 -1.41 4.02 -8.97
N PRO A 44 -2.25 3.39 -9.82
CA PRO A 44 -1.82 2.23 -10.60
C PRO A 44 -0.54 2.51 -11.39
N LYS A 45 0.33 1.51 -11.51
CA LYS A 45 1.67 1.59 -12.10
C LYS A 45 2.65 2.51 -11.36
N GLY A 46 2.23 3.21 -10.30
CA GLY A 46 3.11 4.00 -9.44
C GLY A 46 4.15 3.12 -8.74
N LEU A 47 5.28 3.70 -8.35
CA LEU A 47 6.32 3.00 -7.60
C LEU A 47 5.81 2.68 -6.19
N LEU A 48 5.90 1.40 -5.79
CA LEU A 48 5.45 0.98 -4.47
C LEU A 48 6.21 1.70 -3.35
N ILE A 49 7.51 1.93 -3.54
CA ILE A 49 8.34 2.62 -2.55
C ILE A 49 7.87 4.04 -2.28
N ASN A 50 7.40 4.78 -3.29
CA ASN A 50 6.90 6.14 -3.11
C ASN A 50 5.59 6.15 -2.31
N ALA A 51 4.71 5.18 -2.57
CA ALA A 51 3.49 5.02 -1.79
C ALA A 51 3.78 4.65 -0.33
N LEU A 52 4.75 3.75 -0.10
CA LEU A 52 5.15 3.37 1.25
C LEU A 52 5.80 4.52 2.01
N ASN A 53 6.69 5.27 1.38
CA ASN A 53 7.32 6.43 2.02
C ASN A 53 6.27 7.45 2.49
N CYS A 54 5.22 7.69 1.69
CA CYS A 54 4.14 8.58 2.09
C CYS A 54 3.25 7.97 3.19
N LEU A 55 2.85 6.70 3.06
CA LEU A 55 1.94 6.08 4.03
C LEU A 55 2.58 5.87 5.41
N LEU A 56 3.86 5.50 5.43
CA LEU A 56 4.64 5.27 6.65
C LEU A 56 5.22 6.57 7.23
N ASP A 57 4.97 7.71 6.58
CA ASP A 57 5.31 9.01 7.13
C ASP A 57 4.55 9.23 8.45
N HIS A 58 5.27 9.78 9.43
CA HIS A 58 4.75 10.02 10.77
C HIS A 58 3.50 10.92 10.77
N ASP A 59 3.39 11.85 9.81
CA ASP A 59 2.25 12.75 9.69
C ASP A 59 0.99 12.05 9.14
N ILE A 60 1.15 10.96 8.40
CA ILE A 60 0.02 10.18 7.87
C ILE A 60 -0.39 9.07 8.86
N GLY A 61 0.60 8.38 9.44
CA GLY A 61 0.42 7.46 10.57
C GLY A 61 -0.07 6.06 10.21
N PHE A 62 0.18 5.55 8.99
CA PHE A 62 -0.06 4.14 8.70
C PHE A 62 1.14 3.28 9.08
N LYS A 63 0.87 2.01 9.42
CA LYS A 63 1.87 0.96 9.58
C LYS A 63 1.50 -0.25 8.75
N VAL A 64 2.50 -1.00 8.27
CA VAL A 64 2.25 -2.30 7.65
C VAL A 64 1.83 -3.29 8.74
N VAL A 65 0.62 -3.83 8.62
CA VAL A 65 0.10 -4.87 9.53
C VAL A 65 0.10 -6.26 8.89
N TYR A 66 0.15 -6.32 7.56
CA TYR A 66 0.32 -7.57 6.85
C TYR A 66 1.13 -7.39 5.57
N SER A 67 1.99 -8.35 5.27
CA SER A 67 2.78 -8.39 4.03
C SER A 67 2.90 -9.83 3.57
N LYS A 68 2.54 -10.10 2.32
CA LYS A 68 2.72 -11.42 1.72
C LYS A 68 3.10 -11.31 0.25
N LYS A 69 4.13 -12.07 -0.11
CA LYS A 69 4.44 -12.36 -1.51
C LYS A 69 3.54 -13.52 -1.96
N THR A 70 2.81 -13.32 -3.05
CA THR A 70 2.06 -14.40 -3.71
C THR A 70 2.91 -15.12 -4.73
N SER A 71 3.96 -14.46 -5.25
CA SER A 71 5.01 -15.07 -6.07
C SER A 71 6.32 -14.26 -5.97
N ASN A 72 7.33 -14.65 -6.75
CA ASN A 72 8.56 -13.86 -6.89
C ASN A 72 8.33 -12.49 -7.56
N ILE A 73 7.21 -12.33 -8.29
CA ILE A 73 6.90 -11.12 -9.05
C ILE A 73 5.67 -10.36 -8.55
N SER A 74 4.99 -10.84 -7.52
CA SER A 74 3.74 -10.24 -7.05
C SER A 74 3.50 -10.46 -5.56
N GLY A 75 2.68 -9.59 -4.97
CA GLY A 75 2.27 -9.69 -3.58
C GLY A 75 1.32 -8.59 -3.19
N TYR A 76 1.03 -8.53 -1.90
CA TYR A 76 0.16 -7.51 -1.34
C TYR A 76 0.60 -7.08 0.06
N LEU A 77 0.16 -5.89 0.43
CA LEU A 77 0.45 -5.22 1.69
C LEU A 77 -0.87 -4.69 2.25
N LEU A 78 -1.12 -4.95 3.53
CA LEU A 78 -2.17 -4.30 4.28
C LEU A 78 -1.53 -3.33 5.25
N LEU A 79 -1.96 -2.08 5.18
CA LEU A 79 -1.59 -1.04 6.12
C LEU A 79 -2.80 -0.62 6.93
N GLN A 80 -2.58 -0.32 8.20
CA GLN A 80 -3.59 0.19 9.12
C GLN A 80 -3.11 1.50 9.72
N ARG A 81 -4.02 2.47 9.81
CA ARG A 81 -3.72 3.74 10.47
C ARG A 81 -3.69 3.53 11.98
N ASN A 82 -2.62 4.00 12.63
CA ASN A 82 -2.62 4.08 14.08
C ASN A 82 -3.61 5.17 14.52
N PRO A 83 -4.43 4.90 15.56
CA PRO A 83 -5.37 5.88 16.10
C PRO A 83 -4.68 7.06 16.78
#